data_AF-A0A1A8J649-F1
#
_entry.id   AF-A0A1A8J649-F1
#
_cell.length_a   1.000
_cell.length_b   1.000
_cell.length_c   1.000
_cell.angle_alpha   90.00
_cell.angle_beta   90.00
_cell.angle_gamma   90.00
#
_symmetry.space_group_name_H-M   'P 1'
#
loop_
_entity.id
_entity.type
_entity.pdbx_description
1 polymer ?
#
loop_
_entity_poly.entity_id
_entity_poly.type
_entity_poly.pdbx_seq_one_letter_code
_entity_poly.pdbx_strand_id
1 'polypeptide(L)'
;RGCPLIVLANKQDASGALTVTELKDKFHMRKMCSGRDWFVQPCSASTGFGVEEAYRRVVQMVRLPSEDVKDNIKETVLYLRSNTRQ
;
A
#
# COMPACT_ATOMS: atom_id res chain seq x y z
N ARG A 1 1.90 -16.15 -1.35
CA ARG A 1 1.74 -14.69 -1.60
C ARG A 1 2.79 -14.28 -2.63
N GLY A 2 2.42 -13.58 -3.71
CA GLY A 2 3.39 -13.04 -4.67
C GLY A 2 4.15 -11.83 -4.11
N CYS A 3 5.32 -11.51 -4.69
CA CYS A 3 6.08 -10.32 -4.33
C CYS A 3 5.23 -9.04 -4.55
N PRO A 4 5.23 -8.06 -3.64
CA PRO A 4 4.55 -6.78 -3.86
C PRO A 4 4.96 -6.08 -5.16
N LEU A 5 4.04 -5.33 -5.77
CA LEU A 5 4.31 -4.49 -6.93
C LEU A 5 3.92 -3.03 -6.68
N ILE A 6 4.86 -2.11 -6.86
CA ILE A 6 4.54 -0.68 -6.99
C ILE A 6 4.81 -0.24 -8.42
N VAL A 7 3.79 0.39 -9.03
CA VAL A 7 3.90 1.05 -10.32
C VAL A 7 3.99 2.55 -10.10
N LEU A 8 5.06 3.18 -10.59
CA LEU A 8 5.22 4.63 -10.57
C LEU A 8 4.57 5.22 -11.82
N ALA A 9 3.44 5.88 -11.66
CA ALA A 9 2.81 6.67 -12.72
C ALA A 9 3.55 8.02 -12.82
N ASN A 10 4.75 7.98 -13.40
CA ASN A 10 5.67 9.10 -13.45
C ASN A 10 5.27 10.17 -14.49
N LYS A 11 5.86 11.36 -14.37
CA LYS A 11 5.64 12.55 -15.22
C LYS A 11 4.26 13.18 -15.06
N GLN A 12 3.70 13.18 -13.85
CA GLN A 12 2.41 13.83 -13.58
C GLN A 12 2.44 15.36 -13.74
N ASP A 13 3.63 15.96 -13.87
CA ASP A 13 3.84 17.36 -14.25
C ASP A 13 3.65 17.63 -15.75
N ALA A 14 3.66 16.59 -16.59
CA ALA A 14 3.52 16.74 -18.03
C ALA A 14 2.05 16.87 -18.47
N SER A 15 1.82 17.71 -19.48
CA SER A 15 0.52 17.75 -20.16
C SER A 15 0.19 16.38 -20.77
N GLY A 16 -1.07 15.95 -20.61
CA GLY A 16 -1.53 14.65 -21.09
C GLY A 16 -1.11 13.45 -20.23
N ALA A 17 -0.55 13.66 -19.04
CA ALA A 17 -0.30 12.58 -18.10
C ALA A 17 -1.60 11.85 -17.75
N LEU A 18 -1.57 10.51 -17.85
CA LEU A 18 -2.72 9.70 -17.45
C LEU A 18 -2.89 9.69 -15.94
N THR A 19 -4.14 9.71 -15.51
CA THR A 19 -4.51 9.47 -14.12
C THR A 19 -4.22 8.03 -13.72
N VAL A 20 -4.14 7.80 -12.42
CA VAL A 20 -3.99 6.46 -11.83
C VAL A 20 -5.10 5.50 -12.28
N THR A 21 -6.34 5.99 -12.42
CA THR A 21 -7.49 5.17 -12.83
C THR A 21 -7.34 4.72 -14.27
N GLU A 22 -7.05 5.64 -15.19
CA GLU A 22 -6.84 5.32 -16.61
C GLU A 22 -5.69 4.33 -16.79
N LEU A 23 -4.61 4.50 -16.03
CA LEU A 23 -3.46 3.59 -16.06
C LEU A 23 -3.86 2.18 -15.61
N LYS A 24 -4.61 2.06 -14.51
CA LYS A 24 -5.12 0.78 -14.00
C LYS A 24 -5.98 0.06 -15.03
N ASP A 25 -6.83 0.80 -15.74
CA ASP A 25 -7.74 0.26 -16.73
C ASP A 25 -7.01 -0.19 -17.99
N LYS A 26 -6.10 0.64 -18.53
CA LYS A 26 -5.30 0.31 -19.72
C LYS A 26 -4.39 -0.90 -19.53
N PHE A 27 -3.81 -1.07 -18.34
CA PHE A 27 -2.96 -2.22 -18.02
C PHE A 27 -3.74 -3.41 -17.45
N HIS A 28 -5.08 -3.31 -17.34
CA HIS A 28 -5.93 -4.34 -16.75
C HIS A 28 -5.40 -4.84 -15.39
N MET A 29 -4.91 -3.91 -14.56
CA MET A 29 -4.10 -4.23 -13.38
C MET A 29 -4.85 -5.10 -12.38
N ARG A 30 -6.16 -4.91 -12.21
CA ARG A 30 -6.99 -5.74 -11.33
C ARG A 30 -6.93 -7.22 -11.67
N LYS A 31 -6.91 -7.55 -12.97
CA LYS A 31 -6.79 -8.93 -13.46
C LYS A 31 -5.35 -9.44 -13.35
N MET A 32 -4.40 -8.65 -13.84
CA MET A 32 -2.98 -9.01 -13.91
C MET A 32 -2.32 -9.18 -12.54
N CYS A 33 -2.75 -8.42 -11.55
CA CYS A 33 -2.14 -8.40 -10.22
C CYS A 33 -2.97 -9.13 -9.16
N SER A 34 -3.93 -9.98 -9.56
CA SER A 34 -4.83 -10.68 -8.63
C SER A 34 -4.13 -11.58 -7.59
N GLY A 35 -2.90 -12.04 -7.88
CA GLY A 35 -2.12 -12.93 -6.99
C GLY A 35 -1.07 -12.23 -6.10
N ARG A 36 -1.02 -10.89 -6.08
CA ARG A 36 -0.04 -10.12 -5.30
C ARG A 36 -0.64 -8.82 -4.80
N ASP A 37 -0.07 -8.28 -3.72
CA ASP A 37 -0.36 -6.90 -3.34
C ASP A 37 0.23 -5.94 -4.37
N TRP A 38 -0.53 -4.92 -4.75
CA TRP A 38 -0.08 -3.96 -5.74
C TRP A 38 -0.61 -2.55 -5.46
N PHE A 39 0.13 -1.54 -5.91
CA PHE A 39 -0.26 -0.14 -5.82
C PHE A 39 0.27 0.67 -7.00
N VAL A 40 -0.41 1.77 -7.33
CA VAL A 40 0.04 2.73 -8.34
C VAL A 40 0.22 4.07 -7.64
N GLN A 41 1.44 4.58 -7.62
CA GLN A 41 1.79 5.87 -7.03
C GLN A 41 1.94 6.91 -8.15
N PRO A 42 1.11 7.96 -8.19
CA PRO A 42 1.38 9.11 -9.05
C PRO A 42 2.63 9.84 -8.55
N CYS A 43 3.55 10.16 -9.45
CA CYS A 43 4.77 10.88 -9.08
C CYS A 43 5.32 11.75 -10.22
N SER A 44 6.22 12.65 -9.86
CA SER A 44 7.06 13.40 -10.80
C SER A 44 8.49 13.41 -10.27
N ALA A 45 9.38 12.72 -10.99
CA ALA A 45 10.79 12.66 -10.61
C ALA A 45 11.50 14.02 -10.70
N SER A 46 11.05 14.92 -11.58
CA SER A 46 11.62 16.26 -11.75
C SER A 46 11.30 17.19 -10.59
N THR A 47 10.12 17.05 -9.98
CA THR A 47 9.68 17.89 -8.85
C THR A 47 9.84 17.20 -7.49
N GLY A 48 10.08 15.89 -7.48
CA GLY A 48 10.11 15.06 -6.27
C GLY A 48 8.73 14.63 -5.77
N PHE A 49 7.65 15.15 -6.35
CA PHE A 49 6.28 14.81 -5.95
C PHE A 49 6.03 13.29 -5.99
N GLY A 50 5.49 12.72 -4.91
CA GLY A 50 5.05 11.32 -4.85
C GLY A 50 6.17 10.29 -4.77
N VAL A 51 7.45 10.69 -4.83
CA VAL A 51 8.60 9.78 -4.82
C VAL A 51 8.81 9.21 -3.42
N GLU A 52 8.78 10.05 -2.38
CA GLU A 52 8.95 9.59 -1.00
C GLU A 52 7.80 8.66 -0.59
N GLU A 53 6.56 9.00 -0.96
CA GLU A 53 5.37 8.17 -0.73
C GLU A 53 5.50 6.80 -1.37
N ALA A 54 6.09 6.71 -2.57
CA ALA A 54 6.35 5.43 -3.21
C ALA A 54 7.26 4.55 -2.35
N TYR A 55 8.39 5.08 -1.88
CA TYR A 55 9.34 4.34 -1.06
C TYR A 55 8.73 3.95 0.29
N ARG A 56 8.00 4.85 0.93
CA ARG A 56 7.26 4.56 2.18
C ARG A 56 6.27 3.41 1.96
N ARG A 57 5.60 3.39 0.81
CA ARG A 57 4.69 2.29 0.46
C ARG A 57 5.43 0.98 0.20
N VAL A 58 6.61 1.00 -0.45
CA VAL A 58 7.44 -0.22 -0.60
C VAL A 58 7.70 -0.82 0.77
N VAL A 59 8.20 -0.01 1.72
CA VAL A 59 8.49 -0.46 3.10
C VAL A 59 7.26 -1.06 3.76
N GLN A 60 6.08 -0.45 3.60
CA GLN A 60 4.82 -0.97 4.14
C GLN A 60 4.42 -2.31 3.51
N MET A 61 4.62 -2.48 2.20
CA MET A 61 4.19 -3.68 1.49
C MET A 61 5.16 -4.87 1.67
N VAL A 62 6.45 -4.61 1.89
CA VAL A 62 7.45 -5.67 2.14
C VAL A 62 7.48 -6.11 3.60
N ARG A 63 7.06 -5.24 4.53
CA ARG A 63 6.85 -5.64 5.92
C ARG A 63 5.71 -6.65 5.92
N LEU A 64 6.02 -7.89 6.29
CA LEU A 64 4.99 -8.84 6.67
C LEU A 64 4.16 -8.17 7.78
N PRO A 65 2.82 -8.30 7.79
CA PRO A 65 2.09 -8.02 9.01
C PRO A 65 2.75 -8.91 10.06
N SER A 66 3.47 -8.29 10.99
CA SER A 66 3.93 -9.03 12.12
C SER A 66 2.70 -9.67 12.75
N GLU A 67 2.78 -10.95 13.07
CA GLU A 67 1.76 -11.65 13.85
C GLU A 67 1.44 -10.89 15.16
N ASP A 68 2.30 -9.95 15.56
CA ASP A 68 2.21 -9.06 16.72
C ASP A 68 0.96 -8.16 16.80
N VAL A 69 0.28 -7.81 15.69
CA VAL A 69 -0.93 -6.94 15.79
C VAL A 69 -2.14 -7.71 16.34
N LYS A 70 -2.23 -9.03 16.09
CA LYS A 70 -3.34 -9.83 16.60
C LYS A 70 -3.21 -10.13 18.09
N ASP A 71 -1.98 -10.24 18.59
CA ASP A 71 -1.74 -10.63 19.98
C ASP A 71 -1.94 -9.44 20.93
N ASN A 72 -1.56 -8.22 20.52
CA ASN A 72 -1.80 -6.99 21.29
C ASN A 72 -3.29 -6.70 21.51
N ILE A 73 -4.15 -7.01 20.53
CA ILE A 73 -5.61 -6.82 20.65
C ILE A 73 -6.21 -7.84 21.62
N LYS A 74 -5.79 -9.11 21.53
CA LYS A 74 -6.29 -10.17 22.43
C LYS A 74 -5.92 -9.88 23.88
N GLU A 75 -4.68 -9.47 24.13
CA GLU A 75 -4.17 -9.20 25.46
C GLU A 75 -4.87 -7.99 26.10
N THR A 76 -5.09 -6.92 25.33
CA THR A 76 -5.87 -5.76 25.77
C THR A 76 -7.32 -6.13 26.08
N VAL A 77 -7.96 -6.96 25.24
CA VAL A 77 -9.34 -7.42 25.48
C VAL A 77 -9.44 -8.33 26.71
N LEU A 78 -8.44 -9.19 26.95
CA LEU A 78 -8.38 -10.04 28.14
C LEU A 78 -8.22 -9.20 29.41
N TYR A 79 -7.31 -8.23 29.41
CA TYR A 79 -7.09 -7.31 30.52
C TYR A 79 -8.37 -6.52 30.90
N LEU A 80 -9.08 -6.00 29.89
CA LEU A 80 -10.35 -5.30 30.13
C LEU A 80 -11.42 -6.24 30.71
N ARG A 81 -11.52 -7.47 30.22
CA ARG A 81 -12.47 -8.47 30.72
C ARG A 81 -12.17 -8.94 32.14
N SER A 82 -10.90 -9.02 32.54
CA SER A 82 -10.52 -9.34 33.93
C SER A 82 -10.82 -8.20 34.90
N ASN A 83 -10.61 -6.94 34.50
CA ASN A 83 -10.90 -5.77 35.35
C ASN A 83 -12.39 -5.46 35.50
N THR A 84 -13.25 -5.91 34.58
CA THR A 84 -14.71 -5.68 34.67
C THR A 84 -15.41 -6.68 35.61
N ARG A 85 -14.68 -7.65 36.18
CA ARG A 85 -15.22 -8.70 37.07
C ARG A 85 -14.87 -8.49 38.56
N GLN A 86 -14.33 -7.34 38.93
CA GLN A 86 -14.20 -6.91 40.34
C GLN A 86 -15.21 -5.83 40.67
#